data_AF-A0A166DFP7-F1
#
_entry.id   AF-A0A166DFP7-F1
#
_cell.length_a   1.000
_cell.length_b   1.000
_cell.length_c   1.000
_cell.angle_alpha   90.00
_cell.angle_beta   90.00
_cell.angle_gamma   90.00
#
_symmetry.space_group_name_H-M   'P 1'
#
loop_
_entity.id
_entity.type
_entity.pdbx_description
1 polymer ?
#
loop_
_entity_poly.entity_id
_entity_poly.type
_entity_poly.pdbx_seq_one_letter_code
_entity_poly.pdbx_strand_id
1 'polypeptide(L)'
;MDKDSWGPKTAEMPDPKEYTLEDMEKLLDVGSLPEELKERAWDMLKRRVNAFAFDGRLGHHSSKVHIRTQEGQVPISVPMYNSSPAKKAVIEEQLKKWFELGVIEASKSPWSAPVVIAYRNGKARF
;
A
#
# COMPACT_ATOMS: atom_id res chain seq x y z
N MET A 1 -3.89 24.53 5.01
CA MET A 1 -2.73 23.71 4.60
C MET A 1 -2.17 23.10 5.86
N ASP A 2 -2.46 21.82 6.10
CA ASP A 2 -2.08 21.13 7.33
C ASP A 2 -0.63 20.67 7.26
N LYS A 3 0.16 21.11 8.24
CA LYS A 3 1.62 20.96 8.31
C LYS A 3 2.10 19.60 8.83
N ASP A 4 1.21 18.64 9.04
CA ASP A 4 1.52 17.40 9.77
C ASP A 4 1.74 16.16 8.89
N SER A 5 1.95 16.32 7.57
CA SER A 5 2.12 15.20 6.64
C SER A 5 3.60 14.91 6.31
N TRP A 6 4.47 14.70 7.30
CA TRP A 6 5.82 14.20 7.04
C TRP A 6 6.27 13.12 8.02
N GLY A 7 6.42 11.89 7.51
CA GLY A 7 6.92 10.70 8.18
C GLY A 7 6.73 9.48 7.27
N PRO A 8 7.51 8.40 7.40
CA PRO A 8 7.29 7.18 6.61
C PRO A 8 5.88 6.67 6.92
N LYS A 9 4.98 6.79 5.94
CA LYS A 9 3.58 6.41 6.06
C LYS A 9 3.42 4.90 5.89
N THR A 10 4.04 4.13 6.76
CA THR A 10 3.93 2.65 6.77
C THR A 10 2.51 2.17 7.12
N ALA A 11 1.61 3.09 7.50
CA ALA A 11 0.19 2.84 7.82
C ALA A 11 -0.79 3.46 6.79
N GLU A 12 -0.30 4.05 5.69
CA GLU A 12 -1.18 4.51 4.61
C GLU A 12 -1.60 3.30 3.78
N MET A 13 -2.85 2.87 3.98
CA MET A 13 -3.47 1.89 3.09
C MET A 13 -3.45 2.40 1.64
N PRO A 14 -3.44 1.49 0.66
CA PRO A 14 -3.78 1.86 -0.72
C PRO A 14 -5.05 2.70 -0.71
N ASP A 15 -5.07 3.79 -1.48
CA ASP A 15 -6.32 4.48 -1.77
C ASP A 15 -7.31 3.42 -2.27
N PRO A 16 -8.49 3.26 -1.64
CA PRO A 16 -9.49 2.33 -2.14
C PRO A 16 -9.93 2.67 -3.57
N LYS A 17 -9.71 3.91 -4.00
CA LYS A 17 -9.90 4.30 -5.39
C LYS A 17 -8.74 3.79 -6.22
N GLU A 18 -9.03 2.78 -7.04
CA GLU A 18 -8.12 2.39 -8.11
C GLU A 18 -8.17 3.45 -9.22
N TYR A 19 -6.99 3.92 -9.59
CA TYR A 19 -6.81 4.86 -10.69
C TYR A 19 -6.36 4.07 -11.90
N THR A 20 -7.13 4.11 -12.98
CA THR A 20 -6.79 3.40 -14.21
C THR A 20 -5.78 4.21 -15.02
N LEU A 21 -4.90 3.52 -15.74
CA LEU A 21 -3.99 4.17 -16.67
C LEU A 21 -4.73 4.92 -17.79
N GLU A 22 -5.91 4.43 -18.19
CA GLU A 22 -6.75 5.06 -19.21
C GLU A 22 -7.15 6.50 -18.85
N ASP A 23 -7.29 6.79 -17.55
CA ASP A 23 -7.64 8.12 -17.05
C ASP A 23 -6.42 8.99 -16.72
N MET A 24 -5.20 8.57 -17.06
CA MET A 24 -3.95 9.27 -16.71
C MET A 24 -3.96 10.76 -17.11
N GLU A 25 -4.42 11.10 -18.32
CA GLU A 25 -4.46 12.50 -18.77
C GLU A 25 -5.49 13.36 -18.04
N LYS A 26 -6.52 12.74 -17.47
CA LYS A 26 -7.54 13.43 -16.67
C LYS A 26 -7.11 13.59 -15.22
N LEU A 27 -6.27 12.68 -14.74
CA LEU A 27 -5.86 12.60 -13.34
C LEU A 27 -4.60 13.40 -13.03
N LEU A 28 -3.69 13.53 -14.01
CA LEU A 28 -2.45 14.27 -13.83
C LEU A 28 -2.63 15.73 -14.26
N ASP A 29 -2.46 16.63 -13.30
CA ASP A 29 -2.32 18.06 -13.58
C ASP A 29 -0.87 18.37 -13.98
N VAL A 30 -0.69 18.78 -15.23
CA VAL A 30 0.61 19.19 -15.81
C VAL A 30 0.83 20.70 -15.75
N GLY A 31 -0.11 21.44 -15.17
CA GLY A 31 -0.07 22.90 -15.06
C GLY A 31 -0.18 23.64 -16.39
N SER A 32 0.01 24.95 -16.33
CA SER A 32 0.01 25.84 -17.50
C SER A 32 1.36 25.81 -18.20
N LEU A 33 1.46 25.04 -19.29
CA LEU A 33 2.65 24.95 -20.15
C LEU A 33 2.41 25.67 -21.48
N PRO A 34 3.46 26.26 -22.09
CA PRO A 34 3.45 26.61 -23.51
C PRO A 34 3.06 25.40 -24.37
N GLU A 35 2.33 25.63 -25.46
CA GLU A 35 1.78 24.55 -26.29
C GLU A 35 2.89 23.64 -26.84
N GLU A 36 4.05 24.22 -27.16
CA GLU A 36 5.23 23.49 -27.64
C GLU A 36 5.90 22.58 -26.58
N LEU A 37 5.64 22.82 -25.29
CA LEU A 37 6.16 22.00 -24.18
C LEU A 37 5.16 20.97 -23.70
N LYS A 38 3.87 21.18 -23.95
CA LYS A 38 2.79 20.30 -23.49
C LYS A 38 2.91 18.90 -24.07
N GLU A 39 3.15 18.78 -25.37
CA GLU A 39 3.37 17.49 -26.04
C GLU A 39 4.59 16.76 -25.47
N ARG A 40 5.72 17.47 -25.35
CA ARG A 40 6.97 16.92 -24.79
C ARG A 40 6.81 16.45 -23.35
N ALA A 41 6.02 17.15 -22.54
CA ALA A 41 5.72 16.78 -21.17
C ALA A 41 4.91 15.48 -21.11
N TRP A 42 3.83 15.38 -21.90
CA TRP A 42 3.02 14.16 -21.97
C TRP A 42 3.82 12.96 -22.49
N ASP A 43 4.65 13.14 -23.50
CA ASP A 43 5.55 12.10 -23.99
C ASP A 43 6.51 11.60 -22.90
N MET A 44 7.04 12.51 -22.08
CA MET A 44 7.88 12.13 -20.95
C MET A 44 7.08 11.36 -19.89
N LEU A 45 5.88 11.81 -19.53
CA LEU A 45 5.04 11.16 -18.53
C LEU A 45 4.62 9.76 -18.97
N LYS A 46 4.15 9.61 -20.21
CA LYS A 46 3.74 8.31 -20.78
C LYS A 46 4.91 7.33 -20.85
N ARG A 47 6.10 7.78 -21.25
CA ARG A 47 7.33 6.96 -21.22
C ARG A 47 7.72 6.50 -19.81
N ARG A 48 7.29 7.23 -18.77
CA ARG A 48 7.57 6.94 -17.36
C ARG A 48 6.32 6.51 -16.60
N VAL A 49 5.34 5.91 -17.28
CA VAL A 49 4.08 5.43 -16.68
C VAL A 49 4.29 4.58 -15.43
N ASN A 50 5.37 3.81 -15.39
CA ASN A 50 5.69 2.95 -14.25
C ASN A 50 6.03 3.71 -12.95
N ALA A 51 6.30 5.01 -13.02
CA ALA A 51 6.51 5.86 -11.84
C ALA A 51 5.21 6.20 -11.09
N PHE A 52 4.06 5.98 -11.71
CA PHE A 52 2.74 6.24 -11.12
C PHE A 52 2.07 4.94 -10.68
N ALA A 53 1.22 5.01 -9.67
CA ALA A 53 0.50 3.87 -9.09
C ALA A 53 -0.86 3.62 -9.79
N PHE A 54 -0.85 3.53 -11.12
CA PHE A 54 -2.04 3.15 -11.89
C PHE A 54 -2.30 1.64 -11.84
N ASP A 55 -3.55 1.26 -12.08
CA ASP A 55 -4.04 -0.12 -12.20
C ASP A 55 -3.75 -0.98 -10.96
N GLY A 56 -3.73 -0.34 -9.78
CA GLY A 56 -3.45 -1.00 -8.51
C GLY A 56 -2.03 -1.54 -8.36
N ARG A 57 -1.11 -1.19 -9.28
CA ARG A 57 0.27 -1.69 -9.28
C ARG A 57 1.08 -1.12 -8.12
N LEU A 58 1.74 -2.01 -7.39
CA LEU A 58 2.72 -1.64 -6.37
C LEU A 58 4.14 -1.55 -6.97
N GLY A 59 4.96 -0.69 -6.38
CA GLY A 59 6.39 -0.68 -6.65
C GLY A 59 7.06 -1.93 -6.06
N HIS A 60 8.06 -2.47 -6.76
CA HIS A 60 8.86 -3.59 -6.30
C HIS A 60 10.34 -3.23 -6.33
N HIS A 61 11.04 -3.52 -5.23
CA HIS A 61 12.48 -3.33 -5.12
C HIS A 61 13.09 -4.62 -4.55
N SER A 62 14.01 -5.24 -5.28
CA SER A 62 14.51 -6.60 -5.00
C SER A 62 15.46 -6.72 -3.80
N SER A 63 15.55 -5.68 -2.97
CA SER A 63 16.41 -5.71 -1.79
C SER A 63 15.81 -6.53 -0.67
N LYS A 64 16.66 -7.31 0.00
CA LYS A 64 16.31 -8.03 1.22
C LYS A 64 16.85 -7.27 2.42
N VAL A 65 16.05 -7.23 3.49
CA VAL A 65 16.42 -6.58 4.75
C VAL A 65 16.54 -7.65 5.83
N HIS A 66 17.54 -7.51 6.70
CA HIS A 66 17.68 -8.35 7.88
C HIS A 66 17.30 -7.54 9.14
N ILE A 67 16.28 -8.00 9.85
CA ILE A 67 15.83 -7.38 11.11
C ILE A 67 16.59 -8.05 12.26
N ARG A 68 17.42 -7.28 12.98
CA ARG A 68 18.19 -7.78 14.12
C ARG A 68 17.31 -7.86 15.36
N THR A 69 17.35 -8.98 16.07
CA THR A 69 16.74 -9.12 17.41
C THR A 69 17.77 -8.81 18.49
N GLN A 70 17.30 -8.58 19.72
CA GLN A 70 18.19 -8.51 20.88
C GLN A 70 18.83 -9.88 21.14
N GLU A 71 19.98 -9.89 21.81
CA GLU A 71 20.67 -11.12 22.20
C GLU A 71 19.78 -11.94 23.16
N GLY A 72 19.73 -13.26 22.94
CA GLY A 72 18.89 -14.16 23.74
C GLY A 72 17.38 -14.09 23.45
N GLN A 73 16.94 -13.28 22.49
CA GLN A 73 15.52 -13.18 22.15
C GLN A 73 14.97 -14.51 21.59
N VAL A 74 13.85 -14.97 22.16
CA VAL A 74 13.10 -16.15 21.72
C VAL A 74 11.80 -15.77 21.00
N PRO A 75 11.23 -16.65 20.15
CA PRO A 75 9.97 -16.39 19.47
C PRO A 75 8.80 -16.11 20.42
N ILE A 76 7.95 -15.17 20.03
CA ILE A 76 6.69 -14.84 20.70
C ILE A 76 5.55 -15.20 19.76
N SER A 77 4.60 -16.01 20.24
CA SER A 77 3.42 -16.43 19.48
C SER A 77 2.15 -16.05 20.23
N VAL A 78 1.38 -15.13 19.65
CA VAL A 78 0.12 -14.64 20.21
C VAL A 78 -1.02 -14.98 19.25
N PRO A 79 -2.08 -15.67 19.73
CA PRO A 79 -3.20 -16.05 18.88
C PRO A 79 -4.01 -14.84 18.43
N MET A 80 -4.72 -15.00 17.31
CA MET A 80 -5.69 -14.01 16.83
C MET A 80 -6.76 -13.71 17.87
N TYR A 81 -7.10 -12.43 18.04
CA TYR A 81 -8.21 -12.03 18.89
C TYR A 81 -9.56 -12.44 18.31
N ASN A 82 -10.50 -12.74 19.19
CA ASN A 82 -11.89 -12.96 18.81
C ASN A 82 -12.43 -11.73 18.07
N SER A 83 -12.82 -11.95 16.82
CA SER A 83 -13.33 -10.92 15.93
C SER A 83 -14.76 -11.23 15.53
N SER A 84 -15.61 -10.20 15.46
CA SER A 84 -16.99 -10.35 14.97
C SER A 84 -16.99 -10.80 13.49
N PRO A 85 -18.08 -11.44 13.01
CA PRO A 85 -18.18 -11.86 11.61
C PRO A 85 -17.90 -10.73 10.62
N ALA A 86 -18.41 -9.53 10.88
CA ALA A 86 -18.17 -8.36 10.04
C ALA A 86 -16.68 -7.97 9.98
N LYS A 87 -15.96 -8.01 11.11
CA LYS A 87 -14.52 -7.74 11.14
C LYS A 87 -13.72 -8.82 10.41
N LYS A 88 -14.13 -10.08 10.53
CA LYS A 88 -13.50 -11.21 9.82
C LYS A 88 -13.61 -11.06 8.31
N ALA A 89 -14.78 -10.69 7.80
CA ALA A 89 -14.97 -10.46 6.37
C ALA A 89 -14.02 -9.38 5.82
N VAL A 90 -13.83 -8.27 6.56
CA VAL A 90 -12.88 -7.21 6.20
C VAL A 90 -11.44 -7.70 6.21
N ILE A 91 -11.05 -8.50 7.21
CA ILE A 91 -9.70 -9.13 7.27
C ILE A 91 -9.49 -10.03 6.05
N GLU A 92 -10.45 -10.91 5.74
CA GLU A 92 -10.34 -11.88 4.66
C GLU A 92 -10.24 -11.21 3.28
N GLU A 93 -11.04 -10.18 3.02
CA GLU A 93 -10.96 -9.40 1.78
C GLU A 93 -9.58 -8.73 1.61
N GLN A 94 -9.07 -8.12 2.69
CA GLN A 94 -7.76 -7.47 2.63
C GLN A 94 -6.63 -8.48 2.43
N LEU A 95 -6.65 -9.61 3.14
CA LEU A 95 -5.66 -10.67 2.99
C LEU A 95 -5.63 -11.18 1.56
N LYS A 96 -6.81 -11.42 0.96
CA LYS A 96 -6.91 -11.84 -0.45
C LYS A 96 -6.20 -10.85 -1.37
N LYS A 97 -6.47 -9.55 -1.23
CA LYS A 97 -5.81 -8.50 -2.03
C LYS A 97 -4.29 -8.50 -1.84
N TRP A 98 -3.80 -8.65 -0.60
CA TRP A 98 -2.37 -8.70 -0.35
C TRP A 98 -1.67 -9.95 -0.88
N PHE A 99 -2.35 -11.10 -0.88
CA PHE A 99 -1.85 -12.31 -1.55
C PHE A 99 -1.78 -12.11 -3.06
N GLU A 100 -2.83 -11.56 -3.69
CA GLU A 100 -2.86 -11.26 -5.13
C GLU A 100 -1.76 -10.28 -5.55
N LEU A 101 -1.48 -9.27 -4.71
CA LEU A 101 -0.42 -8.28 -4.93
C LEU A 101 0.98 -8.78 -4.54
N GLY A 102 1.12 -9.98 -3.97
CA GLY A 102 2.41 -10.52 -3.51
C GLY A 102 3.04 -9.75 -2.34
N VAL A 103 2.23 -9.02 -1.56
CA VAL A 103 2.67 -8.29 -0.37
C VAL A 103 2.93 -9.23 0.81
N ILE A 104 2.17 -10.32 0.88
CA ILE A 104 2.29 -11.37 1.90
C ILE A 104 2.38 -12.75 1.26
N GLU A 105 2.91 -13.71 2.01
CA GLU A 105 2.98 -15.11 1.62
C GLU A 105 2.62 -16.03 2.79
N ALA A 106 2.27 -17.28 2.49
CA ALA A 106 2.01 -18.27 3.52
C ALA A 106 3.32 -18.66 4.24
N SER A 107 3.28 -18.74 5.56
CA SER A 107 4.45 -19.07 6.38
C SER A 107 4.08 -19.97 7.56
N LYS A 108 5.05 -20.78 8.01
CA LYS A 108 4.99 -21.58 9.24
C LYS A 108 6.01 -21.00 10.22
N SER A 109 5.62 -19.93 10.91
CA SER A 109 6.50 -19.16 11.78
C SER A 109 6.27 -19.50 13.26
N PRO A 110 7.33 -19.61 14.09
CA PRO A 110 7.19 -19.64 15.54
C PRO A 110 6.82 -18.26 16.12
N TRP A 111 6.90 -17.20 15.31
CA TRP A 111 6.45 -15.86 15.63
C TRP A 111 5.04 -15.61 15.13
N SER A 112 4.17 -15.05 15.97
CA SER A 112 2.86 -14.58 15.56
C SER A 112 2.41 -13.38 16.37
N ALA A 113 1.69 -12.47 15.71
CA ALA A 113 1.03 -11.32 16.32
C ALA A 113 -0.41 -11.25 15.79
N PRO A 114 -1.39 -10.86 16.63
CA PRO A 114 -2.77 -10.74 16.21
C PRO A 114 -2.93 -9.53 15.27
N VAL A 115 -3.78 -9.69 14.26
CA VAL A 115 -4.21 -8.59 13.39
C VAL A 115 -5.20 -7.72 14.17
N VAL A 116 -4.97 -6.40 14.14
CA VAL A 116 -5.84 -5.41 14.77
C VAL A 116 -6.41 -4.51 13.69
N ILE A 117 -7.71 -4.18 13.78
CA ILE A 117 -8.35 -3.24 12.86
C ILE A 117 -8.70 -1.97 13.62
N ALA A 118 -8.16 -0.85 13.18
CA ALA A 118 -8.60 0.49 13.56
C ALA A 118 -9.51 1.07 12.47
N TYR A 119 -10.54 1.83 12.86
CA TYR A 119 -11.39 2.53 11.90
C TYR A 119 -11.09 4.02 11.92
N ARG A 120 -10.85 4.60 10.75
CA ARG A 120 -10.68 6.05 10.58
C ARG A 120 -11.52 6.52 9.41
N ASN A 121 -12.40 7.49 9.64
CA ASN A 121 -13.37 8.01 8.66
C ASN A 121 -14.19 6.89 7.98
N GLY A 122 -14.63 5.90 8.77
CA GLY A 122 -15.40 4.74 8.29
C GLY A 122 -14.57 3.69 7.53
N LYS A 123 -13.28 3.92 7.28
CA LYS A 123 -12.39 2.97 6.59
C LYS A 123 -11.61 2.16 7.62
N ALA A 124 -11.58 0.84 7.43
CA ALA A 124 -10.71 -0.05 8.18
C ALA A 124 -9.23 0.29 7.91
N ARG A 125 -8.36 0.03 8.88
CA ARG A 125 -6.90 0.22 8.88
C ARG A 125 -6.29 -0.96 9.65
N PHE A 126 -5.30 -1.63 9.06
CA PHE A 126 -4.57 -2.77 9.64
C PHE A 126 -3.20 -2.31 10.13
#